data_AF-A0A950LPF0-F1
#
_entry.id   AF-A0A950LPF0-F1
#
_cell.length_a   1.000
_cell.length_b   1.000
_cell.length_c   1.000
_cell.angle_alpha   90.00
_cell.angle_beta   90.00
_cell.angle_gamma   90.00
#
_symmetry.space_group_name_H-M   'P 1'
#
loop_
_entity.id
_entity.type
_entity.pdbx_description
1 polymer ?
#
loop_
_entity_poly.entity_id
_entity_poly.type
_entity_poly.pdbx_seq_one_letter_code
_entity_poly.pdbx_strand_id
1 'polypeptide(L)'
;MNLQALLLCSDEKILRVLRRVLNDLEISVEHCADAELATLKLSRRRFEAVIVDCDDPAVAGQMLKAARNAPVNKKAVAVAILDGTRAMGSAFQLGAHFVLYKPISPERARSSFRAARALMKRERRRAARLTVEMPVMYHFIQQGEQATVERTVSVDLSE
;
A
#
# COMPACT_ATOMS: atom_id res chain seq x y z
N MET A 1 -6.69 -3.00 -14.77
CA MET A 1 -6.26 -1.75 -14.10
C MET A 1 -4.86 -1.91 -13.53
N ASN A 2 -3.92 -1.06 -13.95
CA ASN A 2 -2.55 -1.03 -13.44
C ASN A 2 -2.53 -0.54 -11.99
N LEU A 3 -1.51 -0.93 -11.23
CA LEU A 3 -1.29 -0.39 -9.89
C LEU A 3 -0.79 1.06 -10.02
N GLN A 4 -1.12 1.92 -9.05
CA GLN A 4 -0.69 3.30 -9.00
C GLN A 4 0.28 3.49 -7.83
N ALA A 5 1.43 4.09 -8.11
CA ALA A 5 2.42 4.47 -7.11
C ALA A 5 2.66 5.97 -7.14
N LEU A 6 2.65 6.60 -5.97
CA LEU A 6 3.11 7.98 -5.81
C LEU A 6 4.61 7.95 -5.47
N LEU A 7 5.42 8.70 -6.22
CA LEU A 7 6.87 8.79 -6.02
C LEU A 7 7.27 10.23 -5.70
N LEU A 8 7.75 10.47 -4.48
CA LEU A 8 8.40 11.71 -4.07
C LEU A 8 9.92 11.53 -4.18
N CYS A 9 10.55 12.14 -5.18
CA CYS A 9 12.00 12.02 -5.40
C CYS A 9 12.50 13.21 -6.23
N SER A 10 13.63 13.78 -5.83
CA SER A 10 14.26 14.91 -6.53
C SER A 10 15.43 14.47 -7.43
N ASP A 11 15.89 13.22 -7.30
CA ASP A 11 16.97 12.66 -8.12
C ASP A 11 16.43 12.10 -9.44
N GLU A 12 16.71 12.81 -10.54
CA GLU A 12 16.35 12.42 -11.91
C GLU A 12 16.90 11.06 -12.35
N LYS A 13 18.07 10.64 -11.86
CA LYS A 13 18.66 9.34 -12.20
C LYS A 13 17.84 8.21 -11.56
N ILE A 14 17.51 8.35 -10.28
CA ILE A 14 16.65 7.40 -9.56
C ILE A 14 15.27 7.37 -10.20
N LEU A 15 14.69 8.53 -10.49
CA LEU A 15 13.39 8.64 -11.15
C LEU A 15 13.34 7.87 -12.48
N ARG A 16 14.36 8.00 -13.33
CA ARG A 16 14.45 7.27 -14.61
C ARG A 16 14.50 5.76 -14.41
N VAL A 17 15.31 5.27 -13.48
CA VAL A 17 15.42 3.83 -13.16
C VAL A 17 14.09 3.32 -12.63
N LEU A 18 13.48 4.01 -11.66
CA LEU A 18 12.22 3.60 -11.04
C LEU A 18 11.06 3.64 -12.04
N ARG A 19 10.93 4.68 -12.87
CA ARG A 19 9.89 4.75 -13.90
C ARG A 19 9.95 3.56 -14.85
N ARG A 20 11.15 3.21 -15.33
CA ARG A 20 11.34 2.05 -16.21
C ARG A 20 10.96 0.74 -15.52
N VAL A 21 11.51 0.50 -14.33
CA VAL A 21 11.29 -0.75 -13.59
C VAL A 21 9.83 -0.91 -13.16
N LEU A 22 9.19 0.15 -12.69
CA LEU A 22 7.79 0.11 -12.25
C LEU A 22 6.85 -0.06 -13.45
N ASN A 23 7.13 0.58 -14.59
CA ASN A 23 6.35 0.39 -15.81
C ASN A 23 6.44 -1.06 -16.33
N ASP A 24 7.63 -1.66 -16.35
CA ASP A 24 7.83 -3.09 -16.68
C ASP A 24 7.04 -4.03 -15.75
N LEU A 25 6.70 -3.57 -14.54
CA LEU A 25 5.92 -4.30 -13.55
C LEU A 25 4.42 -3.92 -13.57
N GLU A 26 3.97 -3.15 -14.57
CA GLU A 26 2.59 -2.65 -14.70
C GLU A 26 2.14 -1.80 -13.50
N ILE A 27 3.08 -1.02 -12.96
CA ILE A 27 2.86 -0.03 -11.91
C ILE A 27 3.07 1.34 -12.54
N SER A 28 1.98 2.10 -12.68
CA SER A 28 2.02 3.49 -13.12
C SER A 28 2.61 4.36 -12.01
N VAL A 29 3.51 5.26 -12.38
CA VAL A 29 4.21 6.14 -11.46
C VAL A 29 3.70 7.56 -11.62
N GLU A 30 3.17 8.11 -10.55
CA GLU A 30 2.93 9.53 -10.43
C GLU A 30 4.05 10.16 -9.63
N HIS A 31 4.87 10.95 -10.30
CA HIS A 31 6.01 11.62 -9.69
C HIS A 31 5.62 13.00 -9.15
N CYS A 32 6.16 13.34 -8.00
CA CYS A 32 6.10 14.66 -7.40
C CYS A 32 7.52 15.04 -6.95
N ALA A 33 7.93 16.28 -7.23
CA ALA A 33 9.13 16.87 -6.64
C ALA A 33 8.82 17.63 -5.34
N ASP A 34 7.54 18.01 -5.15
CA ASP A 34 7.06 18.77 -4.01
C ASP A 34 6.25 17.89 -3.05
N ALA A 35 6.64 17.91 -1.78
CA ALA A 35 6.03 17.15 -0.70
C ALA A 35 4.61 17.64 -0.34
N GLU A 36 4.32 18.93 -0.46
CA GLU A 36 2.99 19.48 -0.18
C GLU A 36 1.99 19.01 -1.22
N LEU A 37 2.37 19.10 -2.50
CA LEU A 37 1.59 18.59 -3.62
C LEU A 37 1.40 17.06 -3.54
N ALA A 38 2.43 16.32 -3.12
CA ALA A 38 2.33 14.88 -2.90
C ALA A 38 1.36 14.55 -1.75
N THR A 39 1.40 15.31 -0.65
CA THR A 39 0.48 15.17 0.50
C THR A 39 -0.96 15.47 0.09
N LEU A 40 -1.19 16.54 -0.67
CA LEU A 40 -2.51 16.86 -1.22
C LEU A 40 -3.06 15.72 -2.07
N LYS A 41 -2.22 15.11 -2.93
CA LYS A 41 -2.61 13.94 -3.73
C LYS A 41 -2.93 12.73 -2.86
N LEU A 42 -2.15 12.45 -1.82
CA LEU A 42 -2.46 11.37 -0.86
C LEU A 42 -3.81 11.57 -0.15
N SER A 43 -4.23 12.81 0.08
CA SER A 43 -5.53 13.07 0.72
C SER A 43 -6.71 12.84 -0.22
N ARG A 44 -6.53 13.02 -1.54
CA ARG A 44 -7.61 13.03 -2.53
C ARG A 44 -7.68 11.77 -3.38
N ARG A 45 -6.58 11.05 -3.53
CA ARG A 45 -6.44 9.93 -4.47
C ARG A 45 -5.85 8.73 -3.76
N ARG A 46 -6.31 7.55 -4.18
CA ARG A 46 -5.80 6.28 -3.72
C ARG A 46 -4.58 5.87 -4.54
N PHE A 47 -3.56 5.36 -3.86
CA PHE A 47 -2.38 4.73 -4.41
C PHE A 47 -2.19 3.36 -3.75
N GLU A 48 -1.66 2.39 -4.49
CA GLU A 48 -1.26 1.11 -3.90
C GLU A 48 0.15 1.17 -3.29
N ALA A 49 0.96 2.15 -3.69
CA ALA A 49 2.27 2.37 -3.12
C ALA A 49 2.61 3.86 -2.97
N VAL A 50 3.41 4.15 -1.94
CA VAL A 50 4.01 5.46 -1.71
C VAL A 50 5.50 5.26 -1.58
N ILE A 51 6.26 5.84 -2.50
CA ILE A 51 7.71 5.70 -2.60
C ILE A 51 8.31 7.06 -2.27
N VAL A 52 9.20 7.11 -1.28
CA VAL A 52 9.73 8.37 -0.74
C VAL A 52 11.24 8.31 -0.78
N ASP A 53 11.84 9.28 -1.46
CA ASP A 53 13.26 9.57 -1.37
C ASP A 53 13.56 10.27 -0.04
N CYS A 54 14.29 9.57 0.82
CA CYS A 54 14.59 10.04 2.15
C CYS A 54 15.91 10.79 2.18
N ASP A 55 16.12 11.75 1.28
CA ASP A 55 17.26 12.69 1.36
C ASP A 55 17.04 13.68 2.51
N ASP A 56 15.82 14.19 2.66
CA ASP A 56 15.39 14.93 3.84
C ASP A 56 14.57 14.01 4.76
N PRO A 57 15.10 13.61 5.94
CA PRO A 57 14.38 12.73 6.88
C PRO A 57 13.10 13.35 7.43
N ALA A 58 13.05 14.67 7.59
CA ALA A 58 11.90 15.36 8.15
C ALA A 58 10.74 15.32 7.14
N VAL A 59 11.02 15.68 5.89
CA VAL A 59 10.05 15.61 4.80
C VAL A 59 9.60 14.17 4.56
N ALA A 60 10.53 13.23 4.53
CA ALA A 60 10.19 11.83 4.31
C ALA A 60 9.34 11.24 5.45
N GLY A 61 9.67 11.56 6.69
CA GLY A 61 8.89 11.13 7.86
C GLY A 61 7.48 11.73 7.86
N GLN A 62 7.33 13.00 7.48
CA GLN A 62 6.02 13.64 7.32
C GLN A 62 5.20 12.95 6.22
N MET A 63 5.82 12.67 5.06
CA MET A 63 5.14 12.02 3.94
C MET A 63 4.69 10.59 4.27
N LEU A 64 5.54 9.80 4.94
CA LEU A 64 5.20 8.45 5.39
C LEU A 64 4.07 8.47 6.42
N LYS A 65 4.10 9.41 7.39
CA LYS A 65 3.01 9.61 8.35
C LYS A 65 1.71 10.05 7.66
N ALA A 66 1.79 10.98 6.70
CA ALA A 66 0.63 11.45 5.93
C ALA A 66 -0.02 10.30 5.15
N ALA A 67 0.77 9.43 4.51
CA ALA A 67 0.26 8.25 3.82
C ALA A 67 -0.49 7.29 4.76
N ARG A 68 0.00 7.11 5.99
CA ARG A 68 -0.63 6.23 7.00
C ARG A 68 -1.90 6.84 7.60
N ASN A 69 -1.95 8.16 7.74
CA ASN A 69 -3.08 8.88 8.30
C ASN A 69 -4.17 9.18 7.27
N ALA A 70 -3.85 9.17 5.97
CA ALA A 70 -4.83 9.33 4.91
C ALA A 70 -5.77 8.10 4.83
N PRO A 71 -7.09 8.24 5.08
CA PRO A 71 -8.00 7.09 5.15
C PRO A 71 -7.97 6.19 3.90
N VAL A 72 -7.87 6.81 2.72
CA VAL A 72 -7.84 6.11 1.43
C VAL A 72 -6.50 5.39 1.15
N ASN A 73 -5.42 5.77 1.84
CA ASN A 73 -4.06 5.28 1.63
C ASN A 73 -3.45 4.58 2.85
N LYS A 74 -4.18 4.42 3.96
CA LYS A 74 -3.71 3.78 5.20
C LYS A 74 -3.03 2.43 4.99
N LYS A 75 -3.46 1.68 3.97
CA LYS A 75 -2.93 0.35 3.60
C LYS A 75 -1.99 0.37 2.38
N ALA A 76 -1.61 1.54 1.87
CA ALA A 76 -0.64 1.63 0.76
C ALA A 76 0.72 1.09 1.20
N VAL A 77 1.41 0.43 0.27
CA VAL A 77 2.76 -0.09 0.51
C VAL A 77 3.75 1.06 0.50
N ALA A 78 4.31 1.39 1.65
CA ALA A 78 5.31 2.43 1.80
C ALA A 78 6.72 1.89 1.50
N VAL A 79 7.47 2.57 0.64
CA VAL A 79 8.86 2.24 0.28
C VAL A 79 9.73 3.47 0.53
N ALA A 80 10.77 3.32 1.35
CA ALA A 80 11.73 4.38 1.62
C ALA A 80 13.01 4.15 0.80
N ILE A 81 13.57 5.21 0.21
CA ILE A 81 14.87 5.19 -0.46
C ILE A 81 15.87 5.90 0.45
N LEU A 82 16.87 5.19 0.96
CA LEU A 82 17.87 5.71 1.88
C LEU A 82 19.24 5.78 1.21
N ASP A 83 20.08 6.68 1.69
CA ASP A 83 21.52 6.58 1.48
C ASP A 83 22.10 5.48 2.38
N GLY A 84 23.15 4.78 1.92
CA GLY A 84 23.75 3.62 2.59
C GLY A 84 24.34 3.92 3.97
N THR A 85 24.52 5.19 4.31
CA THR A 85 25.00 5.67 5.61
C THR A 85 23.87 5.83 6.64
N ARG A 86 22.60 5.78 6.22
CA ARG A 86 21.45 6.02 7.11
C ARG A 86 20.93 4.72 7.72
N ALA A 87 20.55 4.79 8.99
CA ALA A 87 20.03 3.64 9.73
C ALA A 87 18.66 3.18 9.21
N MET A 88 18.51 1.89 8.91
CA MET A 88 17.24 1.27 8.48
C MET A 88 16.10 1.48 9.48
N GLY A 89 16.44 1.42 10.77
CA GLY A 89 15.45 1.39 11.85
C GLY A 89 14.50 2.58 11.83
N SER A 90 15.00 3.78 11.48
CA SER A 90 14.19 5.00 11.45
C SER A 90 13.11 4.94 10.36
N ALA A 91 13.42 4.38 9.18
CA ALA A 91 12.44 4.28 8.09
C ALA A 91 11.30 3.30 8.41
N PHE A 92 11.60 2.15 9.01
CA PHE A 92 10.57 1.19 9.43
C PHE A 92 9.73 1.71 10.60
N GLN A 93 10.33 2.41 11.56
CA GLN A 93 9.60 3.08 12.65
C GLN A 93 8.63 4.15 12.11
N LEU A 94 8.96 4.80 11.00
CA LEU A 94 8.10 5.75 10.31
C LEU A 94 7.02 5.08 9.42
N GLY A 95 6.97 3.75 9.38
CA GLY A 95 5.93 2.99 8.69
C GLY A 95 6.28 2.52 7.27
N ALA A 96 7.56 2.56 6.87
CA ALA A 96 8.00 1.92 5.64
C ALA A 96 7.83 0.40 5.72
N HIS A 97 7.44 -0.23 4.61
CA HIS A 97 7.37 -1.69 4.47
C HIS A 97 8.64 -2.24 3.81
N PHE A 98 9.25 -1.45 2.93
CA PHE A 98 10.50 -1.76 2.26
C PHE A 98 11.45 -0.58 2.31
N VAL A 99 12.74 -0.90 2.30
CA VAL A 99 13.82 0.06 2.18
C VAL A 99 14.65 -0.31 0.94
N LEU A 100 14.95 0.68 0.12
CA LEU A 100 15.91 0.61 -0.98
C LEU A 100 17.09 1.51 -0.64
N TYR A 101 18.30 1.03 -0.93
CA TYR A 101 19.50 1.82 -0.73
C TYR A 101 20.03 2.39 -2.03
N LYS A 102 20.46 3.65 -1.98
CA LYS A 102 21.27 4.26 -3.02
C LYS A 102 22.68 3.62 -3.01
N PRO A 103 23.32 3.42 -4.18
CA PRO A 103 22.78 3.65 -5.52
C PRO A 103 21.76 2.58 -5.94
N ILE A 104 20.66 3.00 -6.58
CA ILE A 104 19.60 2.09 -7.04
C ILE A 104 19.99 1.51 -8.42
N SER A 105 20.29 0.23 -8.46
CA SER A 105 20.42 -0.50 -9.73
C SER A 105 19.05 -0.99 -10.24
N PRO A 106 18.84 -1.09 -11.57
CA PRO A 106 17.60 -1.61 -12.14
C PRO A 106 17.24 -3.02 -11.64
N GLU A 107 18.23 -3.89 -11.44
CA GLU A 107 18.07 -5.28 -11.02
C GLU A 107 17.57 -5.35 -9.57
N ARG A 108 18.19 -4.56 -8.68
CA ARG A 108 17.75 -4.46 -7.28
C ARG A 108 16.36 -3.87 -7.18
N ALA A 109 16.09 -2.77 -7.88
CA ALA A 109 14.77 -2.18 -7.94
C ALA A 109 13.72 -3.19 -8.44
N ARG A 110 14.01 -3.93 -9.53
CA ARG A 110 13.09 -4.92 -10.10
C ARG A 110 12.78 -6.04 -9.12
N SER A 111 13.79 -6.54 -8.40
CA SER A 111 13.60 -7.57 -7.38
C SER A 111 12.72 -7.05 -6.23
N SER A 112 13.06 -5.91 -5.65
CA SER A 112 12.32 -5.31 -4.52
C SER A 112 10.89 -4.94 -4.90
N PHE A 113 10.67 -4.31 -6.05
CA PHE A 113 9.32 -3.93 -6.48
C PHE A 113 8.49 -5.12 -6.96
N ARG A 114 9.10 -6.23 -7.38
CA ARG A 114 8.35 -7.48 -7.61
C ARG A 114 7.76 -8.01 -6.30
N ALA A 115 8.52 -7.98 -5.20
CA ALA A 115 8.01 -8.34 -3.88
C ALA A 115 6.94 -7.34 -3.40
N ALA A 116 7.21 -6.04 -3.51
CA ALA A 116 6.25 -5.00 -3.13
C ALA A 116 4.95 -5.08 -3.93
N ARG A 117 5.00 -5.43 -5.23
CA ARG A 117 3.84 -5.60 -6.11
C ARG A 117 2.88 -6.68 -5.59
N ALA A 118 3.37 -7.75 -4.98
CA ALA A 118 2.51 -8.77 -4.39
C ALA A 118 1.69 -8.20 -3.22
N LEU A 119 2.32 -7.35 -2.38
CA LEU A 119 1.63 -6.64 -1.31
C LEU A 119 0.65 -5.60 -1.86
N MET A 120 1.04 -4.83 -2.88
CA MET A 120 0.14 -3.87 -3.54
C MET A 120 -1.13 -4.55 -4.07
N LYS A 121 -0.99 -5.70 -4.74
CA LYS A 121 -2.14 -6.49 -5.23
C LYS A 121 -3.01 -7.00 -4.07
N ARG A 122 -2.40 -7.46 -2.98
CA ARG A 122 -3.12 -7.92 -1.78
C ARG A 122 -3.95 -6.79 -1.17
N GLU A 123 -3.36 -5.61 -0.99
CA GLU A 123 -4.04 -4.46 -0.37
C GLU A 123 -5.10 -3.85 -1.29
N ARG A 124 -4.92 -3.92 -2.62
CA ARG A 124 -5.99 -3.58 -3.57
C ARG A 124 -7.19 -4.50 -3.47
N ARG A 125 -6.97 -5.83 -3.38
CA ARG A 125 -8.06 -6.80 -3.18
C ARG A 125 -8.79 -6.59 -1.86
N ARG A 126 -8.07 -6.28 -0.78
CA ARG A 126 -8.67 -5.99 0.54
C ARG A 126 -9.48 -4.70 0.59
N ALA A 127 -9.19 -3.75 -0.32
CA ALA A 127 -9.93 -2.50 -0.40
C ALA A 127 -11.27 -2.65 -1.14
N ALA A 128 -11.35 -3.58 -2.11
CA ALA A 128 -12.60 -3.92 -2.77
C ALA A 128 -13.36 -4.95 -1.91
N ARG A 129 -14.07 -4.47 -0.89
CA ARG A 129 -15.04 -5.30 -0.15
C ARG A 129 -16.38 -5.23 -0.88
N LEU A 130 -16.95 -6.38 -1.19
CA LEU A 130 -18.31 -6.52 -1.66
C LEU A 130 -19.11 -7.12 -0.51
N THR A 131 -20.26 -6.54 -0.18
CA THR A 131 -21.18 -7.15 0.76
C THR A 131 -21.62 -8.49 0.19
N VAL A 132 -21.37 -9.55 0.96
CA VAL A 132 -21.84 -10.90 0.61
C VAL A 132 -22.96 -11.25 1.57
N GLU A 133 -24.13 -11.54 1.02
CA GLU A 133 -25.27 -12.10 1.74
C GLU A 133 -25.31 -13.60 1.46
N MET A 134 -25.11 -14.43 2.49
CA MET A 134 -25.20 -15.88 2.37
C MET A 134 -26.41 -16.39 3.18
N PRO A 135 -27.34 -17.13 2.54
CA PRO A 135 -28.42 -17.78 3.27
C PRO A 135 -27.82 -18.87 4.15
N VAL A 136 -28.13 -18.83 5.44
CA VAL A 136 -27.74 -19.84 6.42
C VAL A 136 -29.00 -20.55 6.89
N MET A 137 -28.94 -21.88 6.88
CA MET A 137 -29.97 -22.75 7.43
C MET A 137 -29.41 -23.35 8.72
N TYR A 138 -30.11 -23.21 9.83
CA TYR A 138 -29.74 -23.85 11.09
C TYR A 138 -30.89 -24.69 11.65
N HIS A 139 -30.53 -25.70 12.44
CA HIS A 139 -31.46 -26.55 13.18
C HIS A 139 -31.20 -26.35 14.66
N PHE A 140 -32.21 -25.91 15.41
CA PHE A 140 -32.17 -25.96 16.87
C PHE A 140 -32.77 -27.27 17.34
N ILE A 141 -32.04 -28.01 18.16
CA ILE A 141 -32.57 -29.18 18.88
C ILE A 141 -32.90 -28.72 20.29
N GLN A 142 -34.18 -28.45 20.58
CA GLN A 142 -34.66 -28.35 21.96
C GLN A 142 -34.96 -29.75 22.48
N GLN A 143 -34.58 -30.05 23.72
CA GLN A 143 -34.79 -31.37 24.34
C GLN A 143 -36.27 -31.79 24.23
N GLY A 144 -36.57 -32.71 23.32
CA GLY A 144 -37.88 -33.36 23.18
C GLY A 144 -38.77 -32.90 22.00
N GLU A 145 -38.39 -31.87 21.22
CA GLU A 145 -39.21 -31.40 20.09
C GLU A 145 -38.50 -31.50 18.72
N GLN A 146 -39.30 -31.62 17.65
CA GLN A 146 -38.83 -31.74 16.26
C GLN A 146 -37.98 -30.52 15.87
N ALA A 147 -36.85 -30.78 15.19
CA ALA A 147 -35.94 -29.74 14.73
C ALA A 147 -36.64 -28.80 13.73
N THR A 148 -36.86 -27.55 14.12
CA THR A 148 -37.34 -26.48 13.25
C THR A 148 -36.18 -25.95 12.40
N VAL A 149 -36.37 -25.90 11.08
CA VAL A 149 -35.41 -25.31 10.14
C VAL A 149 -35.73 -23.83 9.97
N GLU A 150 -34.85 -22.95 10.42
CA GLU A 150 -35.00 -21.50 10.22
C GLU A 150 -33.96 -20.98 9.22
N ARG A 151 -34.42 -20.06 8.36
CA ARG A 151 -33.58 -19.38 7.36
C ARG A 151 -33.19 -18.00 7.90
N THR A 152 -31.90 -17.75 7.99
CA THR A 152 -31.35 -16.41 8.25
C THR A 152 -30.34 -16.01 7.18
N VAL A 153 -29.90 -14.76 7.17
CA VAL A 153 -28.87 -14.25 6.27
C VAL A 153 -27.66 -13.90 7.11
N SER A 154 -26.52 -14.51 6.81
CA SER A 154 -25.24 -14.05 7.35
C SER A 154 -24.78 -12.85 6.54
N VAL A 155 -24.44 -11.77 7.24
CA VAL A 155 -23.86 -10.55 6.67
C VAL A 155 -22.45 -10.41 7.22
N ASP A 156 -21.48 -10.12 6.35
CA ASP A 156 -20.10 -9.85 6.76
C ASP A 156 -20.04 -8.58 7.66
N LEU A 157 -19.73 -8.77 8.93
CA LEU A 157 -19.65 -7.71 9.95
C LEU A 157 -18.32 -6.93 9.94
N SER A 158 -17.45 -7.12 8.94
CA SER A 158 -16.12 -6.50 8.93
C SER A 158 -16.11 -5.02 8.51
N GLU A 159 -16.76 -4.16 9.30
CA GLU A 159 -16.51 -2.71 9.36
C GLU A 159 -15.36 -2.37 10.31
#